data_AF-A0A5A5U0X3-F1
#
_entry.id   AF-A0A5A5U0X3-F1
#
_cell.length_a   1.000
_cell.length_b   1.000
_cell.length_c   1.000
_cell.angle_alpha   90.00
_cell.angle_beta   90.00
_cell.angle_gamma   90.00
#
_symmetry.space_group_name_H-M   'P 1'
#
loop_
_entity.id
_entity.type
_entity.pdbx_description
1 polymer ?
#
loop_
_entity_poly.entity_id
_entity_poly.type
_entity_poly.pdbx_seq_one_letter_code
_entity_poly.pdbx_strand_id
1 'polypeptide(L)'
;MNFKRLQCKHLSSGFTLIESAIVLFIISLLMLLILPNLNTQRQKAVETHQVAMVSTIQTQIDLYINDHPDKKNVTIEELKSAGYLTSKQAQKAKELKIVIANNEAHR
;
A
#
# COMPACT_ATOMS: atom_id res chain seq x y z
N MET A 1 3.63 68.37 28.02
CA MET A 1 3.20 67.06 28.56
C MET A 1 4.05 65.97 27.91
N ASN A 2 5.01 65.42 28.65
CA ASN A 2 6.00 64.45 28.12
C ASN A 2 5.44 63.03 28.25
N PHE A 3 5.10 62.39 27.13
CA PHE A 3 4.74 60.97 27.11
C PHE A 3 6.00 60.10 27.16
N LYS A 4 6.35 59.59 28.35
CA LYS A 4 7.34 58.52 28.50
C LYS A 4 6.77 57.23 27.91
N ARG A 5 7.40 56.74 26.82
CA ARG A 5 7.15 55.40 26.29
C ARG A 5 7.62 54.35 27.31
N LEU A 6 6.68 53.60 27.87
CA LEU A 6 6.98 52.39 28.64
C LEU A 6 7.27 51.26 27.64
N GLN A 7 8.54 50.90 27.50
CA GLN A 7 8.94 49.69 26.79
C GLN A 7 8.70 48.48 27.70
N CYS A 8 7.63 47.72 27.46
CA CYS A 8 7.49 46.37 28.00
C CYS A 8 8.50 45.46 27.29
N LYS A 9 9.60 45.10 27.95
CA LYS A 9 10.44 43.98 27.51
C LYS A 9 9.60 42.70 27.61
N HIS A 10 9.12 42.21 26.47
CA HIS A 10 8.55 40.88 26.37
C HIS A 10 9.69 39.87 26.56
N LEU A 11 9.85 39.34 27.78
CA LEU A 11 10.67 38.14 27.99
C LEU A 11 9.87 36.98 27.39
N SER A 12 10.10 36.71 26.11
CA SER A 12 9.64 35.45 25.51
C SER A 12 10.33 34.31 26.26
N SER A 13 9.57 33.55 27.04
CA SER A 13 10.05 32.29 27.59
C SER A 13 10.33 31.36 26.42
N GLY A 14 11.61 31.21 26.08
CA GLY A 14 12.07 30.38 24.99
C GLY A 14 11.97 28.91 25.36
N PHE A 15 11.53 28.10 24.41
CA PHE A 15 11.52 26.65 24.50
C PHE A 15 12.93 26.13 24.84
N THR A 16 13.06 25.27 25.87
CA THR A 16 14.37 24.80 26.34
C THR A 16 14.83 23.57 25.57
N LEU A 17 16.14 23.38 25.42
CA LEU A 17 16.68 22.18 24.78
C LEU A 17 16.29 20.89 25.52
N ILE A 18 16.23 20.95 26.85
CA ILE A 18 15.82 19.80 27.68
C ILE A 18 14.36 19.41 27.42
N GLU A 19 13.48 20.38 27.17
CA GLU A 19 12.08 20.14 26.83
C GLU A 19 11.94 19.44 25.47
N SER A 20 12.71 19.83 24.45
CA SER A 20 12.72 19.10 23.16
C SER A 20 13.30 17.70 23.32
N ALA A 21 14.36 17.56 24.12
CA ALA A 21 15.02 16.27 24.32
C ALA A 21 14.06 15.24 24.94
N ILE A 22 13.31 15.64 25.96
CA ILE A 22 12.32 14.76 26.62
C ILE A 22 11.16 14.44 25.68
N VAL A 23 10.67 15.41 24.89
CA VAL A 23 9.60 15.17 23.91
C VAL A 23 10.04 14.16 22.84
N LEU A 24 11.22 14.33 22.25
CA LEU A 24 11.76 13.39 21.26
C LEU A 24 12.02 12.00 21.87
N PHE A 25 12.44 11.94 23.13
CA PHE A 25 12.59 10.69 23.86
C PHE A 25 11.27 9.93 23.99
N ILE A 26 10.19 10.61 24.41
CA ILE A 26 8.86 10.00 24.54
C ILE A 26 8.32 9.56 23.17
N ILE A 27 8.45 10.40 22.12
CA ILE A 27 8.02 10.04 20.76
C ILE A 27 8.75 8.78 20.28
N SER A 28 10.04 8.64 20.58
CA SER A 28 10.82 7.46 20.20
C SER A 28 10.31 6.18 20.86
N LEU A 29 9.91 6.23 22.14
CA LEU A 29 9.28 5.10 22.83
C LEU A 29 7.94 4.72 22.21
N LEU A 30 7.11 5.71 21.87
CA LEU A 30 5.83 5.47 21.18
C LEU A 30 6.05 4.86 19.80
N MET A 31 7.04 5.33 19.03
CA MET A 31 7.37 4.78 17.71
C MET A 31 7.76 3.29 17.79
N LEU A 32 8.51 2.88 18.81
CA LEU A 32 8.84 1.46 19.02
C LEU A 32 7.61 0.57 19.20
N LEU A 33 6.54 1.08 19.83
CA LEU A 33 5.28 0.34 19.98
C LEU A 33 4.44 0.32 18.69
N ILE A 34 4.47 1.42 17.93
CA ILE A 34 3.64 1.59 16.73
C ILE A 34 4.23 0.85 15.52
N LEU A 35 5.54 0.92 15.30
CA LEU A 35 6.23 0.31 14.17
C LEU A 35 5.95 -1.19 13.95
N PRO A 36 6.01 -2.08 14.96
CA PRO A 36 5.72 -3.50 14.74
C PRO A 36 4.27 -3.71 14.29
N ASN A 37 3.32 -2.99 14.87
CA ASN A 37 1.91 -3.09 14.50
C ASN A 37 1.66 -2.54 13.08
N LEU A 38 2.32 -1.46 12.66
CA LEU A 38 2.25 -0.94 11.29
C LEU A 38 2.82 -1.94 10.28
N ASN A 39 3.94 -2.59 10.59
CA ASN A 39 4.56 -3.56 9.70
C ASN A 39 3.66 -4.79 9.48
N THR A 40 3.01 -5.29 10.54
CA THR A 40 2.04 -6.40 10.43
C THR A 40 0.81 -6.00 9.63
N GLN A 41 0.26 -4.80 9.85
CA GLN A 41 -0.87 -4.31 9.07
C GLN A 41 -0.54 -4.13 7.59
N ARG A 42 0.66 -3.61 7.28
CA ARG A 42 1.17 -3.51 5.91
C ARG A 42 1.26 -4.88 5.24
N GLN A 43 1.81 -5.88 5.93
CA GLN A 43 1.90 -7.25 5.40
C GLN A 43 0.51 -7.84 5.12
N LYS A 44 -0.43 -7.68 6.05
CA LYS A 44 -1.82 -8.12 5.85
C LYS A 44 -2.49 -7.43 4.66
N ALA A 45 -2.27 -6.12 4.48
CA ALA A 45 -2.77 -5.41 3.32
C ALA A 45 -2.18 -5.98 2.01
N VAL A 46 -0.88 -6.27 1.98
CA VAL A 46 -0.22 -6.90 0.82
C VAL A 46 -0.82 -8.27 0.52
N GLU A 47 -1.06 -9.10 1.53
CA GLU A 47 -1.69 -10.42 1.36
C GLU A 47 -3.12 -10.30 0.83
N THR A 48 -3.95 -9.43 1.39
CA THR A 48 -5.31 -9.15 0.89
C THR A 48 -5.29 -8.69 -0.56
N HIS A 49 -4.36 -7.79 -0.91
CA HIS A 49 -4.18 -7.34 -2.30
C HIS A 49 -3.80 -8.49 -3.24
N GLN A 50 -3.00 -9.46 -2.78
CA GLN A 50 -2.64 -10.63 -3.57
C GLN A 50 -3.86 -11.54 -3.82
N VAL A 51 -4.67 -11.80 -2.80
CA VAL A 51 -5.91 -12.60 -2.94
C VAL A 51 -6.89 -11.92 -3.90
N ALA A 52 -7.08 -10.61 -3.75
CA ALA A 52 -7.93 -9.84 -4.66
C ALA A 52 -7.41 -9.87 -6.11
N MET A 53 -6.10 -9.88 -6.31
CA MET A 53 -5.49 -10.01 -7.64
C MET A 53 -5.81 -11.36 -8.28
N VAL A 54 -5.71 -12.46 -7.52
CA VAL A 54 -6.08 -13.80 -8.00
C VAL A 54 -7.54 -13.82 -8.45
N SER A 55 -8.45 -13.29 -7.63
CA SER A 55 -9.87 -13.19 -7.97
C SER A 55 -10.12 -12.32 -9.21
N THR A 56 -9.40 -11.21 -9.34
CA THR A 56 -9.52 -10.33 -10.53
C THR A 56 -9.09 -11.07 -11.80
N ILE A 57 -7.97 -11.81 -11.74
CA ILE A 57 -7.49 -12.61 -12.87
C ILE A 57 -8.49 -13.74 -13.17
N GLN A 58 -9.06 -14.38 -12.15
CA GLN A 58 -10.12 -15.38 -12.35
C GLN A 58 -11.29 -14.80 -13.14
N THR A 59 -11.79 -13.63 -12.73
CA THR A 59 -12.85 -12.95 -13.48
C THR A 59 -12.45 -12.68 -14.93
N GLN A 60 -11.19 -12.33 -15.20
CA GLN A 60 -10.72 -12.14 -16.58
C GLN A 60 -10.65 -13.44 -17.37
N ILE A 61 -10.29 -14.55 -16.72
CA ILE A 61 -10.32 -15.90 -17.33
C ILE A 61 -11.75 -16.27 -17.68
N ASP A 62 -12.69 -16.09 -16.76
CA ASP A 62 -14.11 -16.42 -16.94
C ASP A 62 -14.72 -15.61 -18.09
N LEU A 63 -14.42 -14.31 -18.16
CA LEU A 63 -14.85 -13.45 -19.27
C LEU A 63 -14.27 -13.91 -20.60
N TYR A 64 -12.98 -14.25 -20.65
CA TYR A 64 -12.34 -14.74 -21.87
C TYR A 64 -12.96 -16.05 -22.38
N ILE A 65 -13.25 -17.00 -21.48
CA ILE A 65 -13.87 -18.28 -21.82
C ILE A 65 -15.31 -18.09 -22.28
N ASN A 66 -16.05 -17.16 -21.69
CA ASN A 66 -17.40 -16.82 -22.13
C ASN A 66 -17.40 -16.33 -23.59
N ASP A 67 -16.43 -15.48 -23.94
CA ASP A 67 -16.29 -14.97 -25.31
C ASP A 67 -15.68 -16.00 -26.28
N HIS A 68 -14.94 -17.00 -25.77
CA HIS A 68 -14.25 -18.05 -26.55
C HIS A 68 -14.57 -19.47 -26.01
N PRO A 69 -15.80 -19.98 -26.21
CA PRO A 69 -16.26 -21.22 -25.58
C PRO A 69 -15.50 -22.49 -26.02
N ASP A 70 -14.77 -22.43 -27.14
CA ASP A 70 -13.93 -23.49 -27.69
C ASP A 70 -12.52 -23.55 -27.06
N LYS A 71 -12.10 -22.52 -26.30
CA LYS A 71 -10.80 -22.45 -25.64
C LYS A 71 -10.83 -23.14 -24.27
N LYS A 72 -10.05 -24.21 -24.12
CA LYS A 72 -9.96 -25.01 -22.88
C LYS A 72 -8.80 -24.66 -21.95
N ASN A 73 -7.76 -23.99 -22.45
CA ASN A 73 -6.57 -23.64 -21.68
C ASN A 73 -6.25 -22.16 -21.90
N VAL A 74 -6.55 -21.33 -20.91
CA VAL A 74 -6.27 -19.89 -20.96
C VAL A 74 -4.90 -19.60 -20.34
N THR A 75 -4.09 -18.80 -21.02
CA THR A 75 -2.80 -18.32 -20.51
C THR A 75 -2.80 -16.83 -20.22
N ILE A 76 -1.91 -16.38 -19.32
CA ILE A 76 -1.75 -14.95 -18.97
C ILE A 76 -1.38 -14.12 -20.20
N GLU A 77 -0.57 -14.67 -21.11
CA GLU A 77 -0.17 -13.98 -22.35
C GLU A 77 -1.32 -13.86 -23.35
N GLU A 78 -2.23 -14.84 -23.40
CA GLU A 78 -3.46 -14.75 -24.20
C GLU A 78 -4.40 -13.68 -23.64
N LEU A 79 -4.63 -13.67 -22.32
CA LEU A 79 -5.45 -12.64 -21.66
C LEU A 79 -4.90 -11.23 -21.87
N LYS A 80 -3.57 -11.09 -21.89
CA LYS A 80 -2.90 -9.81 -22.19
C LYS A 80 -3.06 -9.42 -23.66
N SER A 81 -2.81 -10.35 -24.58
CA SER A 81 -2.91 -10.13 -26.02
C SER A 81 -4.35 -9.81 -26.45
N ALA A 82 -5.33 -10.43 -25.81
CA ALA A 82 -6.75 -10.21 -26.03
C ALA A 82 -7.33 -8.98 -25.28
N GLY A 83 -6.51 -8.31 -24.46
CA GLY A 83 -6.89 -7.05 -23.80
C GLY A 83 -7.62 -7.18 -22.47
N TYR A 84 -7.84 -8.39 -21.95
CA TYR A 84 -8.46 -8.63 -20.64
C TYR A 84 -7.51 -8.30 -19.47
N LEU A 85 -6.20 -8.40 -19.69
CA LEU A 85 -5.18 -7.98 -18.72
C LEU A 85 -4.33 -6.85 -19.27
N THR A 86 -4.16 -5.80 -18.46
CA THR A 86 -3.15 -4.76 -18.75
C THR A 86 -1.74 -5.31 -18.57
N SER A 87 -0.75 -4.71 -19.24
CA SER A 87 0.67 -5.06 -19.07
C SER A 87 1.12 -5.03 -17.61
N LYS A 88 0.60 -4.08 -16.82
CA LYS A 88 0.89 -3.98 -15.38
C LYS A 88 0.32 -5.16 -14.60
N GLN A 89 -0.91 -5.58 -14.89
CA GLN A 89 -1.53 -6.73 -14.23
C GLN A 89 -0.84 -8.04 -14.60
N ALA A 90 -0.48 -8.24 -15.86
CA ALA A 90 0.26 -9.42 -16.31
C ALA A 90 1.65 -9.49 -15.64
N GLN A 91 2.35 -8.36 -15.56
CA GLN A 91 3.64 -8.29 -14.85
C GLN A 91 3.47 -8.57 -13.35
N LYS A 92 2.44 -8.00 -12.72
CA LYS A 92 2.14 -8.24 -11.31
C LYS A 92 1.80 -9.70 -11.04
N ALA A 93 1.04 -10.35 -11.92
CA ALA A 93 0.73 -11.77 -11.83
C ALA A 93 2.02 -12.61 -11.85
N LYS A 94 2.96 -12.27 -12.74
CA LYS A 94 4.28 -12.92 -12.81
C LYS A 94 5.12 -12.70 -11.56
N GLU A 95 5.17 -11.48 -11.03
CA GLU A 95 5.87 -11.17 -9.77
C GLU A 95 5.29 -11.93 -8.57
N LEU A 96 3.96 -12.06 -8.54
CA LEU A 96 3.24 -12.78 -7.48
C LEU A 96 3.22 -14.30 -7.67
N LYS A 97 3.81 -14.79 -8.77
CA LYS A 97 3.83 -16.20 -9.18
C LYS A 97 2.44 -16.81 -9.36
N ILE A 98 1.48 -16.01 -9.80
CA ILE A 98 0.13 -16.49 -10.11
C ILE A 98 0.19 -17.34 -11.38
N VAL A 99 -0.22 -18.60 -11.27
CA VAL A 99 -0.29 -19.57 -12.36
C VAL A 99 -1.74 -19.87 -12.70
N ILE A 100 -2.02 -20.14 -13.98
CA ILE A 100 -3.33 -20.60 -14.42
C ILE A 100 -3.24 -22.11 -14.67
N ALA A 101 -4.10 -22.88 -14.02
CA ALA A 101 -4.25 -24.32 -14.26
C ALA A 101 -5.74 -24.65 -14.32
N ASN A 102 -6.16 -25.41 -15.33
CA ASN A 102 -7.57 -25.80 -15.53
C ASN A 102 -8.55 -24.60 -15.52
N ASN A 103 -8.17 -23.48 -16.12
CA ASN A 103 -8.94 -22.22 -16.12
C ASN A 103 -9.15 -21.59 -14.73
N GLU A 104 -8.33 -21.96 -13.76
CA GLU A 104 -8.36 -21.39 -12.41
C GLU A 104 -7.02 -20.72 -12.08
N ALA A 105 -7.10 -19.48 -11.59
CA ALA A 105 -5.95 -18.72 -11.12
C ALA A 105 -5.54 -19.19 -9.71
N HIS A 106 -4.29 -19.61 -9.59
CA HIS A 106 -3.69 -20.12 -8.35
C HIS A 106 -2.38 -19.37 -8.05
N ARG A 107 -1.97 -19.34 -6.78
CA ARG A 107 -0.70 -18.75 -6.34
C ARG A 107 0.20 -19.82 -5.72
#